data_AF-E6Q2E6-F1
#
_entry.id   AF-E6Q2E6-F1
#
_cell.length_a   1.000
_cell.length_b   1.000
_cell.length_c   1.000
_cell.angle_alpha   90.00
_cell.angle_beta   90.00
_cell.angle_gamma   90.00
#
_symmetry.space_group_name_H-M   'P 1'
#
loop_
_entity.id
_entity.type
_entity.pdbx_description
1 polymer ?
#
loop_
_entity_poly.entity_id
_entity_poly.type
_entity_poly.pdbx_seq_one_letter_code
_entity_poly.pdbx_strand_id
1 'polypeptide(L)'
;MTERETILSLLRLGWSERRIAREGGHHRATIRRIRREAGLLEAKCTTPGDVPTDLPAAPRSSAAPFSVFIEAELGKRRNAAAIYQDLVEHHGYTGSYDAVKRLARKLRVNAPKISCRFETEPGAEGQVDYGEGALTRDPRTGKYRRPRLFVMTLGNSRHAFRKTIWKSSTETWCRLHEDGFAYFGGAPRTIRLDNLKEGVIKPDVYDPQLNGLYAKMLAHHGVVALPCRPYAPDLKGKVESAVGYTQSTALKGRRFESIDEQNTFLAHWNERWAATRIHGTTKQQVRAMFEAERPFLLPLPVTRFEYYRSCERTVHFDGYIEVDSAYYMAPPIYIGTKVIVHVGRLWLRILDPTTHQCVRTFALAVRKGQRRAVDADRPKQTPPQVEKLAARVAGAGPGCAAFARALVAQRGAEALRALFGMLDLLRRYDAAAVDRACSFAASSGIASLRFVRTYLGHHATTTKLQAEHRIIPEIEIYTKHFTTLTKGASS
;
A
#
# COMPACT_ATOMS: atom_id res chain seq x y z
N MET A 1 48.52 55.00 51.41
CA MET A 1 47.95 54.54 50.13
C MET A 1 46.74 53.68 50.42
N THR A 2 45.60 53.99 49.81
CA THR A 2 44.38 53.21 49.96
C THR A 2 44.51 51.87 49.21
N GLU A 3 43.80 50.82 49.64
CA GLU A 3 43.83 49.50 48.96
C GLU A 3 43.52 49.61 47.46
N ARG A 4 42.63 50.55 47.09
CA ARG A 4 42.27 50.86 45.71
C ARG A 4 43.46 51.38 44.92
N GLU A 5 44.24 52.31 45.47
CA GLU A 5 45.43 52.87 44.81
C GLU A 5 46.54 51.83 44.64
N THR A 6 46.71 50.93 45.62
CA THR A 6 47.68 49.82 45.53
C THR A 6 47.31 48.87 44.39
N ILE A 7 46.03 48.46 44.31
CA ILE A 7 45.54 47.59 43.22
C ILE A 7 45.70 48.27 41.86
N LEU A 8 45.39 49.57 41.75
CA LEU A 8 45.54 50.32 40.50
C LEU A 8 47.01 50.47 40.07
N SER A 9 47.91 50.68 41.03
CA SER A 9 49.34 50.77 40.76
C SER A 9 49.89 49.43 40.25
N LEU A 10 49.50 48.31 40.87
CA LEU A 10 49.88 46.97 40.44
C LEU A 10 49.30 46.61 39.05
N LEU A 11 48.07 47.02 38.77
CA LEU A 11 47.46 46.85 37.45
C LEU A 11 48.19 47.67 36.36
N ARG A 12 48.60 48.90 36.68
CA ARG A 12 49.40 49.75 35.77
C ARG A 12 50.81 49.19 35.53
N LEU A 13 51.37 48.50 36.52
CA LEU A 13 52.63 47.73 36.39
C LEU A 13 52.46 46.41 35.61
N GLY A 14 51.28 46.12 35.06
CA GLY A 14 51.04 44.95 34.21
C GLY A 14 50.79 43.64 34.96
N TRP A 15 50.55 43.68 36.27
CA TRP A 15 50.29 42.46 37.04
C TRP A 15 48.92 41.86 36.70
N SER A 16 48.87 40.52 36.55
CA SER A 16 47.61 39.82 36.29
C SER A 16 46.70 39.81 37.53
N GLU A 17 45.38 39.82 37.32
CA GLU A 17 44.38 39.73 38.41
C GLU A 17 44.60 38.50 39.32
N ARG A 18 45.15 37.42 38.76
CA ARG A 18 45.48 36.20 39.51
C ARG A 18 46.64 36.42 40.48
N ARG A 19 47.67 37.13 40.02
CA ARG A 19 48.87 37.43 40.79
C ARG A 19 48.54 38.40 41.92
N ILE A 20 47.80 39.47 41.62
CA ILE A 20 47.36 40.46 42.62
C ILE A 20 46.50 39.80 43.70
N ALA A 21 45.61 38.86 43.34
CA ALA A 21 44.80 38.16 44.33
C ALA A 21 45.60 37.23 45.25
N ARG A 22 46.65 36.58 44.71
CA ARG A 22 47.50 35.64 45.45
C ARG A 22 48.49 36.36 46.37
N GLU A 23 49.12 37.43 45.88
CA GLU A 23 50.20 38.14 46.58
C GLU A 23 49.68 39.32 47.41
N GLY A 24 48.58 39.96 47.00
CA GLY A 24 47.96 41.08 47.70
C GLY A 24 46.77 40.72 48.59
N GLY A 25 46.38 39.44 48.68
CA GLY A 25 45.28 38.98 49.55
C GLY A 25 43.87 39.49 49.20
N HIS A 26 43.70 40.21 48.09
CA HIS A 26 42.41 40.76 47.69
C HIS A 26 41.57 39.77 46.86
N HIS A 27 40.26 39.73 47.09
CA HIS A 27 39.36 38.88 46.30
C HIS A 27 39.31 39.32 44.83
N ARG A 28 39.37 38.36 43.90
CA ARG A 28 39.42 38.60 42.45
C ARG A 28 38.27 39.47 41.92
N ALA A 29 37.08 39.34 42.50
CA ALA A 29 35.93 40.17 42.11
C ALA A 29 36.17 41.66 42.40
N THR A 30 36.83 41.98 43.52
CA THR A 30 37.17 43.34 43.93
C THR A 30 38.21 43.95 42.99
N ILE A 31 39.25 43.20 42.64
CA ILE A 31 40.29 43.64 41.69
C ILE A 31 39.67 43.90 40.32
N ARG A 32 38.79 43.00 39.86
CA ARG A 32 38.11 43.13 38.56
C ARG A 32 37.16 44.33 38.51
N ARG A 33 36.48 44.62 39.62
CA ARG A 33 35.63 45.82 39.76
C ARG A 33 36.49 47.10 39.68
N ILE A 34 37.58 47.18 40.43
CA ILE A 34 38.49 48.34 40.44
C ILE A 34 39.13 48.55 39.05
N ARG A 35 39.56 47.47 38.38
CA ARG A 35 40.08 47.51 37.01
C ARG A 35 39.05 48.07 36.02
N ARG A 36 37.78 47.70 36.18
CA ARG A 36 36.66 48.19 35.35
C ARG A 36 36.39 49.66 35.59
N GLU A 37 36.29 50.07 36.84
CA GLU A 37 36.04 51.47 37.22
C GLU A 37 37.17 52.40 36.74
N ALA A 38 38.40 51.90 36.66
CA ALA A 38 39.54 52.66 36.14
C ALA A 38 39.73 52.59 34.62
N GLY A 39 38.80 51.97 33.88
CA GLY A 39 38.87 51.90 32.41
C GLY A 39 40.00 51.03 31.86
N LEU A 40 40.67 50.22 32.69
CA LEU A 40 41.79 49.34 32.33
C LEU A 40 41.33 47.97 31.77
N LEU A 41 40.07 47.89 31.35
CA LEU A 41 39.49 46.72 30.68
C LEU A 41 39.64 46.93 29.18
N GLU A 42 40.72 46.40 28.61
CA GLU A 42 40.82 46.28 27.17
C GLU A 42 39.65 45.42 26.67
N ALA A 43 38.85 46.01 25.78
CA ALA A 43 37.86 45.29 25.02
C ALA A 43 38.56 44.13 24.31
N LYS A 44 38.06 42.90 24.49
CA LYS A 44 38.48 41.75 23.69
C LYS A 44 38.02 41.95 22.24
N CYS A 45 38.69 42.82 21.51
CA CYS A 45 38.79 42.75 20.07
C CYS A 45 40.13 42.07 19.78
N THR A 46 40.10 40.75 19.62
CA THR A 46 41.22 40.00 19.07
C THR A 46 41.36 40.38 17.59
N THR A 47 42.22 41.35 17.30
CA THR A 47 42.85 41.49 16.00
C THR A 47 43.86 40.33 15.82
N PRO A 48 43.94 39.70 14.63
CA PRO A 48 44.76 38.51 14.40
C PRO A 48 46.24 38.87 14.14
N GLY A 49 46.87 39.61 15.07
CA GLY A 49 48.25 40.09 14.92
C GLY A 49 49.23 39.49 15.92
N ASP A 50 48.89 39.52 17.22
CA ASP A 50 49.88 39.23 18.27
C ASP A 50 49.30 38.28 19.32
N VAL A 51 49.41 36.98 19.05
CA VAL A 51 49.31 35.95 20.10
C VAL A 51 50.73 35.72 20.62
N PRO A 52 51.02 35.93 21.92
CA PRO A 52 52.28 35.51 22.50
C PRO A 52 52.49 34.01 22.23
N THR A 53 53.58 33.67 21.55
CA THR A 53 53.90 32.31 21.08
C THR A 53 54.15 31.30 22.21
N ASP A 54 54.20 31.76 23.48
CA ASP A 54 54.44 30.93 24.66
C ASP A 54 53.15 30.48 25.36
N LEU A 55 52.14 30.05 24.57
CA LEU A 55 51.10 29.18 25.12
C LEU A 55 51.74 27.81 25.38
N PRO A 56 51.60 27.20 26.58
CA PRO A 56 52.06 25.84 26.80
C PRO A 56 51.40 24.95 25.76
N ALA A 57 52.22 24.18 25.03
CA ALA A 57 51.77 23.31 23.95
C ALA A 57 50.52 22.55 24.40
N ALA A 58 49.45 22.61 23.59
CA ALA A 58 48.21 21.90 23.87
C ALA A 58 48.52 20.46 24.30
N PRO A 59 47.86 19.91 25.34
CA PRO A 59 48.21 18.62 25.89
C PRO A 59 48.24 17.58 24.77
N ARG A 60 49.45 17.08 24.47
CA ARG A 60 49.63 16.06 23.44
C ARG A 60 48.83 14.85 23.88
N SER A 61 47.96 14.36 22.99
CA SER A 61 47.18 13.15 23.26
C SER A 61 48.14 12.05 23.68
N SER A 62 47.79 11.26 24.70
CA SER A 62 48.57 10.07 25.08
C SER A 62 48.75 9.09 23.92
N ALA A 63 47.84 9.11 22.93
CA ALA A 63 47.93 8.30 21.72
C ALA A 63 48.83 8.90 20.62
N ALA A 64 49.32 10.13 20.76
CA ALA A 64 50.12 10.82 19.73
C ALA A 64 51.41 10.08 19.33
N PRO A 65 52.17 9.44 20.25
CA PRO A 65 53.34 8.63 19.90
C PRO A 65 53.02 7.45 18.98
N PHE A 66 51.78 6.94 19.04
CA PHE A 66 51.32 5.79 18.26
C PHE A 66 50.58 6.18 16.98
N SER A 67 50.69 7.44 16.55
CA SER A 67 50.00 7.97 15.36
C SER A 67 50.30 7.18 14.08
N VAL A 68 51.56 6.81 13.84
CA VAL A 68 51.99 6.02 12.67
C VAL A 68 51.35 4.62 12.67
N PHE A 69 51.31 3.96 13.83
CA PHE A 69 50.66 2.65 13.96
C PHE A 69 49.15 2.74 13.74
N ILE A 70 48.50 3.73 14.36
CA ILE A 70 47.06 3.98 14.21
C ILE A 70 46.72 4.26 12.74
N GLU A 71 47.54 5.04 12.04
CA GLU A 71 47.35 5.32 10.61
C GLU A 71 47.51 4.07 9.75
N ALA A 72 48.53 3.25 10.00
CA ALA A 72 48.74 1.98 9.30
C ALA A 72 47.57 1.00 9.50
N GLU A 73 47.07 0.85 10.73
CA GLU A 73 45.95 -0.04 11.04
C GLU A 73 44.60 0.51 10.53
N LEU A 74 44.43 1.83 10.46
CA LEU A 74 43.29 2.45 9.78
C LEU A 74 43.32 2.22 8.27
N GLY A 75 44.51 2.19 7.66
CA GLY A 75 44.71 1.79 6.26
C GLY A 75 44.22 0.37 5.98
N LYS A 76 44.36 -0.53 6.95
CA LYS A 76 43.80 -1.90 6.93
C LYS A 76 42.29 -1.98 7.23
N ARG A 77 41.60 -0.83 7.36
CA ARG A 77 40.17 -0.70 7.71
C ARG A 77 39.77 -1.32 9.05
N ARG A 78 40.71 -1.46 9.99
CA ARG A 78 40.38 -1.97 11.33
C ARG A 78 39.60 -0.94 12.14
N ASN A 79 38.77 -1.43 13.06
CA ASN A 79 37.98 -0.57 13.93
C ASN A 79 38.85 -0.01 15.07
N ALA A 80 38.45 1.14 15.63
CA ALA A 80 39.25 1.82 16.67
C ALA A 80 39.39 1.01 17.97
N ALA A 81 38.48 0.06 18.23
CA ALA A 81 38.54 -0.80 19.42
C ALA A 81 39.64 -1.86 19.28
N ALA A 82 39.77 -2.50 18.11
CA ALA A 82 40.83 -3.44 17.80
C ALA A 82 42.20 -2.75 17.80
N ILE A 83 42.29 -1.55 17.24
CA ILE A 83 43.54 -0.75 17.28
C ILE A 83 43.92 -0.43 18.73
N TYR A 84 42.95 -0.12 19.59
CA TYR A 84 43.21 0.11 21.01
C TYR A 84 43.67 -1.16 21.75
N GLN A 85 43.06 -2.31 21.48
CA GLN A 85 43.46 -3.60 22.07
C GLN A 85 44.91 -3.94 21.72
N ASP A 86 45.28 -3.87 20.44
CA ASP A 86 46.65 -4.13 19.99
C ASP A 86 47.65 -3.12 20.58
N LEU A 87 47.25 -1.86 20.74
CA LEU A 87 48.09 -0.86 21.39
C LEU A 87 48.37 -1.17 22.86
N VAL A 88 47.37 -1.67 23.58
CA VAL A 88 47.52 -2.07 24.99
C VAL A 88 48.36 -3.34 25.09
N GLU A 89 48.07 -4.35 24.26
CA GLU A 89 48.65 -5.69 24.36
C GLU A 89 50.07 -5.80 23.78
N HIS A 90 50.35 -5.13 22.68
CA HIS A 90 51.62 -5.28 21.95
C HIS A 90 52.51 -4.02 22.00
N HIS A 91 51.96 -2.87 22.39
CA HIS A 91 52.69 -1.60 22.39
C HIS A 91 52.71 -0.89 23.74
N GLY A 92 52.22 -1.54 24.81
CA GLY A 92 52.30 -1.03 26.19
C GLY A 92 51.52 0.27 26.43
N TYR A 93 50.45 0.51 25.67
CA TYR A 93 49.66 1.72 25.78
C TYR A 93 48.84 1.74 27.08
N THR A 94 49.04 2.76 27.91
CA THR A 94 48.35 2.95 29.20
C THR A 94 47.28 4.06 29.17
N GLY A 95 47.03 4.66 28.00
CA GLY A 95 46.06 5.72 27.83
C GLY A 95 44.63 5.21 27.62
N SER A 96 43.66 6.12 27.50
CA SER A 96 42.26 5.75 27.32
C SER A 96 41.90 5.45 25.87
N TYR A 97 40.93 4.54 25.68
CA TYR A 97 40.30 4.28 24.39
C TYR A 97 39.84 5.57 23.67
N ASP A 98 39.30 6.53 24.42
CA ASP A 98 38.85 7.80 23.85
C ASP A 98 39.98 8.64 23.24
N ALA A 99 41.21 8.54 23.74
CA ALA A 99 42.36 9.22 23.15
C ALA A 99 42.72 8.60 21.78
N VAL A 100 42.75 7.27 21.68
CA VAL A 100 42.96 6.55 20.42
C VAL A 100 41.81 6.82 19.44
N LYS A 101 40.55 6.78 19.90
CA LYS A 101 39.37 7.08 19.09
C LYS A 101 39.37 8.50 18.52
N ARG A 102 39.76 9.50 19.33
CA ARG A 102 39.89 10.90 18.87
C ARG A 102 40.99 11.04 17.83
N LEU A 103 42.16 10.45 18.07
CA LEU A 103 43.28 10.49 17.13
C LEU A 103 42.96 9.76 15.83
N ALA A 104 42.38 8.57 15.92
CA ALA A 104 41.92 7.80 14.77
C ALA A 104 40.89 8.57 13.93
N ARG A 105 39.95 9.29 14.57
CA ARG A 105 39.02 10.17 13.85
C ARG A 105 39.71 11.31 13.10
N LYS A 106 40.78 11.88 13.68
CA LYS A 106 41.56 12.96 13.07
C LYS A 106 42.40 12.45 11.89
N LEU A 107 42.99 11.26 12.02
CA LEU A 107 43.84 10.62 11.01
C LEU A 107 43.03 9.93 9.90
N ARG A 108 41.74 9.67 10.13
CA ARG A 108 40.86 9.07 9.13
C ARG A 108 40.66 10.06 7.99
N VAL A 109 41.48 9.92 6.96
CA VAL A 109 41.29 10.56 5.67
C VAL A 109 40.04 9.95 5.04
N ASN A 110 38.92 10.65 5.15
CA ASN A 110 37.76 10.33 4.34
C ASN A 110 38.12 10.72 2.90
N ALA A 111 38.58 9.76 2.12
CA ALA A 111 38.69 9.96 0.67
C ALA A 111 37.32 10.46 0.20
N PRO A 112 37.25 11.61 -0.51
CA PRO A 112 35.98 12.10 -1.01
C PRO A 112 35.42 11.04 -1.93
N LYS A 113 34.30 10.42 -1.53
CA LYS A 113 33.55 9.57 -2.44
C LYS A 113 33.05 10.45 -3.56
N ILE A 114 33.50 10.19 -4.78
CA ILE A 114 32.92 10.77 -5.98
C ILE A 114 31.51 10.19 -6.09
N SER A 115 30.51 10.97 -5.69
CA SER A 115 29.11 10.62 -5.94
C SER A 115 28.73 11.16 -7.31
N CYS A 116 28.38 10.26 -8.23
CA CYS A 116 27.84 10.67 -9.52
C CYS A 116 26.45 11.25 -9.30
N ARG A 117 26.24 12.51 -9.69
CA ARG A 117 25.01 13.24 -9.43
C ARG A 117 24.10 13.17 -10.66
N PHE A 118 23.07 12.34 -10.58
CA PHE A 118 22.09 12.22 -11.66
C PHE A 118 21.12 13.40 -11.63
N GLU A 119 21.26 14.29 -12.62
CA GLU A 119 20.18 15.20 -13.00
C GLU A 119 19.08 14.38 -13.67
N THR A 120 17.83 14.73 -13.40
CA THR A 120 16.69 13.95 -13.86
C THR A 120 15.81 14.87 -14.67
N GLU A 121 15.41 14.40 -15.84
CA GLU A 121 14.46 15.10 -16.69
C GLU A 121 13.13 15.38 -15.97
N PRO A 122 12.42 16.47 -16.34
CA PRO A 122 11.10 16.77 -15.81
C PRO A 122 10.13 15.57 -15.94
N GLY A 123 9.50 15.18 -14.83
CA GLY A 123 8.51 14.10 -14.77
C GLY A 123 9.08 12.69 -14.96
N ALA A 124 10.41 12.54 -15.10
CA ALA A 124 11.01 11.24 -15.39
C ALA A 124 11.12 10.34 -14.16
N GLU A 125 11.50 10.87 -12.99
CA GLU A 125 11.77 10.07 -11.79
C GLU A 125 11.16 10.69 -10.53
N GLY A 126 10.45 9.88 -9.75
CA GLY A 126 10.14 10.13 -8.34
C GLY A 126 10.97 9.20 -7.44
N GLN A 127 11.42 9.69 -6.30
CA GLN A 127 12.12 8.91 -5.29
C GLN A 127 11.26 8.80 -4.03
N VAL A 128 11.13 7.59 -3.50
CA VAL A 128 10.26 7.31 -2.35
C VAL A 128 11.06 6.73 -1.20
N ASP A 129 10.76 7.21 0.01
CA ASP A 129 11.35 6.69 1.23
C ASP A 129 10.43 6.80 2.44
N TYR A 130 10.77 6.02 3.47
CA TYR A 130 10.20 6.15 4.81
C TYR A 130 11.18 6.85 5.75
N GLY A 131 10.64 7.78 6.51
CA GLY A 131 11.26 8.33 7.71
C GLY A 131 10.40 8.14 8.95
N GLU A 132 10.75 8.86 10.00
CA GLU A 132 9.97 8.95 11.24
C GLU A 132 9.25 10.30 11.35
N GLY A 133 7.99 10.25 11.80
CA GLY A 133 7.20 11.42 12.16
C GLY A 133 7.56 12.01 13.53
N ALA A 134 6.89 13.11 13.90
CA ALA A 134 6.90 13.66 15.26
C ALA A 134 6.16 12.74 16.25
N LEU A 135 6.38 12.95 17.55
CA LEU A 135 5.65 12.23 18.60
C LEU A 135 4.15 12.55 18.49
N THR A 136 3.34 11.53 18.25
CA THR A 136 1.89 11.66 18.09
C THR A 136 1.20 10.69 19.02
N ARG A 137 0.08 11.11 19.63
CA ARG A 137 -0.69 10.24 20.52
C ARG A 137 -1.39 9.13 19.72
N ASP A 138 -1.11 7.88 20.08
CA ASP A 138 -1.74 6.71 19.46
C ASP A 138 -3.11 6.48 20.12
N PRO A 139 -4.24 6.60 19.39
CA PRO A 139 -5.57 6.50 19.99
C PRO A 139 -5.87 5.12 20.57
N ARG A 140 -5.18 4.06 20.13
CA ARG A 140 -5.37 2.70 20.68
C ARG A 140 -4.67 2.48 22.00
N THR A 141 -3.53 3.14 22.23
CA THR A 141 -2.68 2.89 23.39
C THR A 141 -2.61 4.07 24.36
N GLY A 142 -3.06 5.25 23.93
CA GLY A 142 -2.97 6.50 24.68
C GLY A 142 -1.55 7.07 24.80
N LYS A 143 -0.53 6.36 24.31
CA LYS A 143 0.89 6.73 24.42
C LYS A 143 1.37 7.53 23.22
N TYR A 144 2.35 8.40 23.42
CA TYR A 144 3.02 9.09 22.31
C TYR A 144 4.01 8.15 21.62
N ARG A 145 3.89 8.03 20.31
CA ARG A 145 4.74 7.22 19.44
C ARG A 145 5.07 8.00 18.18
N ARG A 146 6.18 7.67 17.52
CA ARG A 146 6.50 8.25 16.21
C ARG A 146 5.83 7.42 15.11
N PRO A 147 4.92 7.99 14.32
CA PRO A 147 4.37 7.30 13.15
C PRO A 147 5.43 7.22 12.05
N ARG A 148 5.22 6.35 11.06
CA ARG A 148 6.07 6.29 9.87
C ARG A 148 5.72 7.46 8.97
N LEU A 149 6.73 8.17 8.45
CA LEU A 149 6.58 9.28 7.53
C LEU A 149 6.88 8.79 6.12
N PHE A 150 5.88 8.75 5.26
CA PHE A 150 6.06 8.54 3.83
C PHE A 150 6.50 9.85 3.16
N VAL A 151 7.55 9.81 2.36
CA VAL A 151 8.01 10.94 1.54
C VAL A 151 8.22 10.49 0.10
N MET A 152 7.52 11.12 -0.83
CA MET A 152 7.74 10.96 -2.27
C MET A 152 8.26 12.28 -2.82
N THR A 153 9.44 12.29 -3.43
CA THR A 153 10.11 13.51 -3.95
C THR A 153 10.35 13.40 -5.44
N LEU A 154 9.93 14.39 -6.22
CA LEU A 154 10.25 14.47 -7.65
C LEU A 154 11.74 14.78 -7.86
N GLY A 155 12.36 14.06 -8.79
CA GLY A 155 13.81 14.10 -9.02
C GLY A 155 14.30 15.43 -9.58
N ASN A 156 13.48 16.10 -10.40
CA ASN A 156 13.77 17.40 -11.00
C ASN A 156 13.42 18.55 -10.03
N SER A 157 12.13 18.82 -9.80
CA SER A 157 11.68 19.97 -8.98
C SER A 157 12.07 19.93 -7.51
N ARG A 158 12.37 18.73 -6.97
CA ARG A 158 12.52 18.48 -5.52
C ARG A 158 11.26 18.80 -4.72
N HIS A 159 10.12 18.96 -5.42
CA HIS A 159 8.82 19.03 -4.80
C HIS A 159 8.47 17.66 -4.26
N ALA A 160 7.85 17.63 -3.08
CA ALA A 160 7.69 16.38 -2.35
C ALA A 160 6.35 16.31 -1.64
N PHE A 161 5.74 15.13 -1.70
CA PHE A 161 4.56 14.76 -0.96
C PHE A 161 4.98 14.07 0.35
N ARG A 162 4.26 14.36 1.44
CA ARG A 162 4.57 13.87 2.79
C ARG A 162 3.30 13.47 3.50
N LYS A 163 3.27 12.26 4.06
CA LYS A 163 2.12 11.77 4.83
C LYS A 163 2.56 10.79 5.91
N THR A 164 2.01 10.92 7.11
CA THR A 164 2.28 10.00 8.21
C THR A 164 1.21 8.93 8.34
N ILE A 165 1.67 7.72 8.69
CA ILE A 165 0.84 6.53 8.90
C ILE A 165 1.29 5.73 10.11
N TRP A 166 0.36 5.06 10.79
CA TRP A 166 0.67 4.19 11.92
C TRP A 166 1.20 2.81 11.50
N LYS A 167 0.61 2.23 10.45
CA LYS A 167 0.93 0.89 9.96
C LYS A 167 1.18 0.94 8.46
N SER A 168 2.32 0.40 8.04
CA SER A 168 2.58 0.15 6.64
C SER A 168 2.12 -1.27 6.28
N SER A 169 1.54 -1.41 5.11
CA SER A 169 1.17 -2.65 4.44
C SER A 169 1.33 -2.44 2.94
N THR A 170 1.33 -3.49 2.12
CA THR A 170 1.37 -3.34 0.66
C THR A 170 0.22 -2.47 0.15
N GLU A 171 -0.99 -2.64 0.68
CA GLU A 171 -2.13 -1.82 0.31
C GLU A 171 -1.93 -0.36 0.73
N THR A 172 -1.50 -0.11 1.98
CA THR A 172 -1.21 1.25 2.44
C THR A 172 -0.13 1.91 1.60
N TRP A 173 0.92 1.16 1.22
CA TRP A 173 1.99 1.63 0.34
C TRP A 173 1.45 2.06 -1.03
N CYS A 174 0.58 1.25 -1.63
CA CYS A 174 -0.06 1.61 -2.90
C CYS A 174 -0.93 2.86 -2.76
N ARG A 175 -1.74 2.94 -1.69
CA ARG A 175 -2.59 4.11 -1.42
C ARG A 175 -1.78 5.39 -1.23
N LEU A 176 -0.62 5.30 -0.57
CA LEU A 176 0.29 6.43 -0.39
C LEU A 176 0.88 6.92 -1.71
N HIS A 177 1.13 6.02 -2.66
CA HIS A 177 1.57 6.39 -4.01
C HIS A 177 0.45 7.10 -4.77
N GLU A 178 -0.77 6.56 -4.75
CA GLU A 178 -1.92 7.21 -5.38
C GLU A 178 -2.22 8.58 -4.79
N ASP A 179 -2.17 8.72 -3.46
CA ASP A 179 -2.32 10.00 -2.79
C ASP A 179 -1.22 11.00 -3.22
N GLY A 180 0.01 10.51 -3.40
CA GLY A 180 1.13 11.30 -3.93
C GLY A 180 0.92 11.74 -5.37
N PHE A 181 0.49 10.84 -6.25
CA PHE A 181 0.20 11.17 -7.65
C PHE A 181 -0.95 12.17 -7.76
N ALA A 182 -2.00 11.98 -6.96
CA ALA A 182 -3.11 12.93 -6.87
C ALA A 182 -2.64 14.30 -6.36
N TYR A 183 -1.74 14.34 -5.38
CA TYR A 183 -1.16 15.59 -4.88
C TYR A 183 -0.35 16.34 -5.95
N PHE A 184 0.42 15.63 -6.78
CA PHE A 184 1.16 16.26 -7.88
C PHE A 184 0.28 16.59 -9.10
N GLY A 185 -0.96 16.08 -9.15
CA GLY A 185 -1.81 16.18 -10.33
C GLY A 185 -1.32 15.32 -11.51
N GLY A 186 -0.45 14.35 -11.27
CA GLY A 186 0.18 13.50 -12.27
C GLY A 186 1.17 12.51 -11.64
N ALA A 187 1.58 11.49 -12.39
CA ALA A 187 2.53 10.48 -11.93
C ALA A 187 3.90 10.62 -12.64
N PRO A 188 5.03 10.41 -11.97
CA PRO A 188 6.32 10.33 -12.65
C PRO A 188 6.41 9.05 -13.49
N ARG A 189 7.22 9.04 -14.56
CA ARG A 189 7.39 7.84 -15.40
C ARG A 189 8.01 6.67 -14.65
N THR A 190 8.98 6.98 -13.79
CA THR A 190 9.67 5.98 -12.98
C THR A 190 9.63 6.34 -11.50
N ILE A 191 9.53 5.32 -10.65
CA ILE A 191 9.65 5.48 -9.20
C ILE A 191 10.81 4.64 -8.71
N ARG A 192 11.78 5.34 -8.13
CA ARG A 192 12.92 4.73 -7.48
C ARG A 192 12.57 4.39 -6.04
N LEU A 193 12.74 3.12 -5.71
CA LEU A 193 12.37 2.56 -4.42
C LEU A 193 13.59 1.93 -3.76
N ASP A 194 13.64 2.00 -2.44
CA ASP A 194 14.56 1.17 -1.66
C ASP A 194 13.99 -0.25 -1.54
N ASN A 195 14.84 -1.22 -1.17
CA ASN A 195 14.49 -2.63 -0.94
C ASN A 195 13.63 -2.84 0.32
N LEU A 196 12.61 -2.01 0.49
CA LEU A 196 11.55 -2.18 1.47
C LEU A 196 10.73 -3.41 1.07
N LYS A 197 10.61 -4.37 2.00
CA LYS A 197 9.80 -5.60 1.86
C LYS A 197 8.34 -5.33 1.43
N GLU A 198 7.86 -4.11 1.64
CA GLU A 198 6.52 -3.64 1.30
C GLU A 198 6.33 -3.38 -0.21
N GLY A 199 7.42 -3.05 -0.93
CA GLY A 199 7.43 -2.88 -2.39
C GLY A 199 8.10 -4.03 -3.16
N VAL A 200 9.07 -4.71 -2.54
CA VAL A 200 9.90 -5.75 -3.17
C VAL A 200 9.83 -7.04 -2.33
N ILE A 201 9.30 -8.13 -2.91
CA ILE A 201 9.18 -9.44 -2.24
C ILE A 201 10.55 -10.14 -2.18
N LYS A 202 11.30 -10.12 -3.29
CA LYS A 202 12.69 -10.58 -3.35
C LYS A 202 13.55 -9.51 -4.05
N PRO A 203 14.53 -8.91 -3.35
CA PRO A 203 15.47 -7.99 -3.98
C PRO A 203 16.42 -8.79 -4.87
N ASP A 204 16.43 -8.47 -6.16
CA ASP A 204 17.35 -9.02 -7.15
C ASP A 204 17.97 -7.86 -7.95
N VAL A 205 19.22 -8.02 -8.38
CA VAL A 205 19.99 -6.99 -9.10
C VAL A 205 19.50 -6.84 -10.55
N TYR A 206 18.90 -7.89 -11.11
CA TYR A 206 18.52 -8.02 -12.51
C TYR A 206 17.01 -8.25 -12.70
N ASP A 207 16.33 -8.97 -11.80
CA ASP A 207 14.88 -9.24 -11.86
C ASP A 207 14.17 -9.13 -10.50
N PRO A 208 13.97 -7.91 -9.99
CA PRO A 208 13.35 -7.69 -8.68
C PRO A 208 11.86 -8.06 -8.72
N GLN A 209 11.47 -9.06 -7.92
CA GLN A 209 10.06 -9.43 -7.79
C GLN A 209 9.31 -8.40 -6.94
N LEU A 210 8.62 -7.48 -7.61
CA LEU A 210 7.70 -6.54 -6.98
C LEU A 210 6.50 -7.28 -6.38
N ASN A 211 5.90 -6.68 -5.36
CA ASN A 211 4.63 -7.17 -4.86
C ASN A 211 3.56 -7.10 -5.95
N GLY A 212 2.84 -8.20 -6.20
CA GLY A 212 1.85 -8.28 -7.29
C GLY A 212 0.76 -7.21 -7.23
N LEU A 213 0.35 -6.78 -6.02
CA LEU A 213 -0.60 -5.66 -5.87
C LEU A 213 0.03 -4.33 -6.31
N TYR A 214 1.29 -4.11 -5.93
CA TYR A 214 2.02 -2.89 -6.24
C TYR A 214 2.35 -2.79 -7.73
N ALA A 215 2.79 -3.88 -8.36
CA ALA A 215 3.01 -3.94 -9.80
C ALA A 215 1.73 -3.62 -10.60
N LYS A 216 0.58 -4.16 -10.18
CA LYS A 216 -0.71 -3.85 -10.81
C LYS A 216 -1.12 -2.38 -10.63
N MET A 217 -0.88 -1.81 -9.45
CA MET A 217 -1.16 -0.38 -9.21
C MET A 217 -0.27 0.49 -10.11
N LEU A 218 1.02 0.21 -10.19
CA LEU A 218 1.93 0.96 -11.06
C LEU A 218 1.55 0.85 -12.54
N ALA A 219 1.19 -0.35 -13.00
CA ALA A 219 0.72 -0.57 -14.37
C ALA A 219 -0.57 0.23 -14.68
N HIS A 220 -1.50 0.32 -13.72
CA HIS A 220 -2.72 1.14 -13.85
C HIS A 220 -2.41 2.63 -14.05
N HIS A 221 -1.36 3.14 -13.39
CA HIS A 221 -0.91 4.53 -13.49
C HIS A 221 0.15 4.75 -14.60
N GLY A 222 0.53 3.72 -15.36
CA GLY A 222 1.57 3.80 -16.40
C GLY A 222 2.99 4.05 -15.85
N VAL A 223 3.22 3.76 -14.57
CA VAL A 223 4.48 4.01 -13.86
C VAL A 223 5.34 2.75 -13.83
N VAL A 224 6.66 2.92 -13.90
CA VAL A 224 7.62 1.82 -13.75
C VAL A 224 8.37 1.95 -12.42
N ALA A 225 8.41 0.88 -11.62
CA ALA A 225 9.26 0.84 -10.43
C ALA A 225 10.69 0.41 -10.77
N LEU A 226 11.66 1.18 -10.32
CA LEU A 226 13.08 0.88 -10.40
C LEU A 226 13.64 0.71 -8.98
N PRO A 227 13.68 -0.52 -8.44
CA PRO A 227 14.31 -0.73 -7.15
C PRO A 227 15.81 -0.47 -7.25
N CYS A 228 16.36 0.19 -6.23
CA CYS A 228 17.79 0.45 -6.15
C CYS A 228 18.58 -0.87 -6.03
N ARG A 229 19.73 -0.91 -6.70
CA ARG A 229 20.69 -2.02 -6.52
C ARG A 229 21.05 -2.13 -5.04
N PRO A 230 21.07 -3.35 -4.45
CA PRO A 230 21.62 -3.57 -3.12
C PRO A 230 23.02 -2.94 -3.00
N TYR A 231 23.29 -2.26 -1.89
CA TYR A 231 24.57 -1.61 -1.58
C TYR A 231 24.97 -0.39 -2.44
N ALA A 232 24.03 0.24 -3.16
CA ALA A 232 24.26 1.51 -3.89
C ALA A 232 23.46 2.70 -3.30
N PRO A 233 23.79 3.17 -2.06
CA PRO A 233 23.07 4.27 -1.40
C PRO A 233 23.20 5.62 -2.15
N ASP A 234 24.23 5.76 -2.99
CA ASP A 234 24.54 7.01 -3.70
C ASP A 234 23.43 7.45 -4.68
N LEU A 235 22.52 6.54 -5.05
CA LEU A 235 21.43 6.76 -6.00
C LEU A 235 20.16 7.38 -5.39
N LYS A 236 20.07 7.49 -4.05
CA LYS A 236 18.87 7.89 -3.28
C LYS A 236 19.02 9.18 -2.47
N GLY A 237 20.15 9.89 -2.63
CA GLY A 237 20.44 11.07 -1.81
C GLY A 237 19.40 12.21 -1.87
N LYS A 238 18.53 12.27 -2.90
CA LYS A 238 17.50 13.31 -3.01
C LYS A 238 16.40 13.13 -1.97
N VAL A 239 15.86 11.91 -1.83
CA VAL A 239 14.77 11.63 -0.88
C VAL A 239 15.26 11.53 0.56
N GLU A 240 16.47 11.00 0.81
CA GLU A 240 17.07 11.01 2.15
C GLU A 240 17.24 12.43 2.69
N SER A 241 17.72 13.34 1.83
CA SER A 241 17.82 14.77 2.16
C SER A 241 16.44 15.38 2.43
N ALA A 242 15.40 14.97 1.68
CA ALA A 242 14.04 15.46 1.86
C ALA A 242 13.40 14.95 3.17
N VAL A 243 13.64 13.69 3.53
CA VAL A 243 13.22 13.10 4.81
C VAL A 243 13.92 13.84 5.96
N GLY A 244 15.24 13.97 5.91
CA GLY A 244 16.02 14.67 6.93
C GLY A 244 15.60 16.14 7.09
N TYR A 245 15.32 16.85 5.99
CA TYR A 245 14.79 18.21 6.02
C TYR A 245 13.43 18.29 6.74
N THR A 246 12.54 17.35 6.44
CA THR A 246 11.21 17.29 7.07
C THR A 246 11.32 17.03 8.57
N GLN A 247 12.14 16.05 8.96
CA GLN A 247 12.35 15.68 10.36
C GLN A 247 12.98 16.81 11.15
N SER A 248 14.01 17.46 10.61
CA SER A 248 14.74 18.52 11.30
C SER A 248 13.98 19.83 11.39
N THR A 249 13.26 20.22 10.33
CA THR A 249 12.67 21.56 10.21
C THR A 249 11.19 21.59 10.60
N ALA A 250 10.41 20.62 10.13
CA ALA A 250 8.97 20.62 10.37
C ALA A 250 8.60 19.96 11.70
N LEU A 251 9.23 18.81 12.00
CA LEU A 251 8.75 17.88 13.02
C LEU A 251 9.55 17.88 14.33
N LYS A 252 10.80 18.33 14.31
CA LYS A 252 11.67 18.30 15.49
C LYS A 252 11.06 19.13 16.64
N GLY A 253 10.97 18.51 17.82
CA GLY A 253 10.44 19.14 19.03
C GLY A 253 8.92 19.29 19.08
N ARG A 254 8.18 18.91 18.04
CA ARG A 254 6.72 18.97 18.02
C ARG A 254 6.06 17.71 18.57
N ARG A 255 4.83 17.88 19.03
CA ARG A 255 3.92 16.80 19.43
C ARG A 255 2.53 17.06 18.86
N PHE A 256 1.80 15.99 18.57
CA PHE A 256 0.45 16.05 18.01
C PHE A 256 -0.49 15.11 18.78
N GLU A 257 -1.77 15.48 18.86
CA GLU A 257 -2.78 14.67 19.55
C GLU A 257 -3.42 13.63 18.63
N SER A 258 -3.30 13.82 17.31
CA SER A 258 -3.75 12.84 16.33
C SER A 258 -2.86 12.81 15.09
N ILE A 259 -2.93 11.69 14.35
CA ILE A 259 -2.19 11.57 13.09
C ILE A 259 -2.75 12.48 12.00
N ASP A 260 -4.07 12.75 12.04
CA ASP A 260 -4.74 13.64 11.09
C ASP A 260 -4.32 15.09 11.31
N GLU A 261 -4.15 15.50 12.57
CA GLU A 261 -3.58 16.81 12.91
C GLU A 261 -2.15 16.95 12.37
N GLN A 262 -1.30 15.94 12.59
CA GLN A 262 0.06 15.95 12.05
C GLN A 262 0.08 16.01 10.51
N ASN A 263 -0.80 15.26 9.85
CA ASN A 263 -0.93 15.26 8.39
C ASN A 263 -1.40 16.62 7.85
N THR A 264 -2.38 17.24 8.51
CA THR A 264 -2.87 18.58 8.18
C THR A 264 -1.77 19.62 8.34
N PHE A 265 -1.01 19.55 9.44
CA PHE A 265 0.14 20.41 9.66
C PHE A 265 1.22 20.22 8.57
N LEU A 266 1.54 18.97 8.21
CA LEU A 266 2.52 18.68 7.17
C LEU A 266 2.09 19.19 5.81
N ALA A 267 0.82 19.03 5.43
CA ALA A 267 0.28 19.56 4.18
C ALA A 267 0.40 21.09 4.12
N HIS A 268 -0.01 21.78 5.18
CA HIS A 268 0.11 23.24 5.27
C HIS A 268 1.57 23.70 5.24
N TRP A 269 2.46 23.04 5.99
CA TRP A 269 3.88 23.36 6.00
C TRP A 269 4.53 23.13 4.63
N ASN A 270 4.14 22.08 3.93
CA ASN A 270 4.65 21.77 2.61
C ASN A 270 4.32 22.88 1.60
N GLU A 271 3.06 23.33 1.60
CA GLU A 271 2.56 24.38 0.72
C GLU A 271 3.19 25.75 1.04
N ARG A 272 3.23 26.10 2.33
CA ARG A 272 3.66 27.43 2.79
C ARG A 272 5.17 27.62 2.76
N TRP A 273 5.94 26.62 3.15
CA TRP A 273 7.38 26.72 3.41
C TRP A 273 8.23 25.84 2.50
N ALA A 274 7.91 24.55 2.39
CA ALA A 274 8.76 23.63 1.66
C ALA A 274 8.72 23.86 0.14
N ALA A 275 7.57 24.26 -0.41
CA ALA A 275 7.38 24.61 -1.80
C ALA A 275 7.93 26.01 -2.15
N THR A 276 7.86 26.98 -1.22
CA THR A 276 8.31 28.37 -1.48
C THR A 276 9.80 28.57 -1.26
N ARG A 277 10.51 27.60 -0.68
CA ARG A 277 11.95 27.69 -0.45
C ARG A 277 12.76 27.72 -1.75
N ILE A 278 13.88 28.43 -1.70
CA ILE A 278 14.95 28.33 -2.71
C ILE A 278 15.78 27.09 -2.38
N HIS A 279 15.86 26.15 -3.31
CA HIS A 279 16.60 24.92 -3.08
C HIS A 279 18.11 25.18 -3.17
N GLY A 280 18.87 24.73 -2.17
CA GLY A 280 20.29 25.06 -2.05
C GLY A 280 21.17 24.60 -3.22
N THR A 281 20.73 23.57 -3.96
CA THR A 281 21.41 23.09 -5.17
C THR A 281 20.99 23.80 -6.43
N THR A 282 19.69 23.80 -6.75
CA THR A 282 19.19 24.30 -8.03
C THR A 282 19.11 25.82 -8.03
N LYS A 283 19.25 26.45 -6.85
CA LYS A 283 19.17 27.90 -6.61
C LYS A 283 17.87 28.53 -7.11
N GLN A 284 16.87 27.69 -7.33
CA GLN A 284 15.55 28.08 -7.81
C GLN A 284 14.49 27.71 -6.76
N GLN A 285 13.34 28.37 -6.85
CA GLN A 285 12.21 28.07 -5.99
C GLN A 285 11.57 26.73 -6.37
N VAL A 286 11.35 25.86 -5.37
CA VAL A 286 10.79 24.50 -5.59
C VAL A 286 9.42 24.56 -6.27
N ARG A 287 8.55 25.49 -5.89
CA ARG A 287 7.23 25.69 -6.51
C ARG A 287 7.34 26.06 -7.99
N ALA A 288 8.20 27.01 -8.32
CA ALA A 288 8.40 27.44 -9.71
C ALA A 288 8.92 26.27 -10.58
N MET A 289 9.87 25.49 -10.06
CA MET A 289 10.35 24.28 -10.73
C MET A 289 9.26 23.22 -10.88
N PHE A 290 8.38 23.07 -9.88
CA PHE A 290 7.27 22.12 -9.95
C PHE A 290 6.23 22.50 -11.00
N GLU A 291 5.84 23.78 -11.08
CA GLU A 291 4.89 24.23 -12.11
C GLU A 291 5.47 24.05 -13.52
N ALA A 292 6.78 24.19 -13.70
CA ALA A 292 7.45 23.86 -14.95
C ALA A 292 7.53 22.34 -15.23
N GLU A 293 7.62 21.51 -14.19
CA GLU A 293 7.67 20.05 -14.31
C GLU A 293 6.29 19.41 -14.50
N ARG A 294 5.23 20.00 -13.93
CA ARG A 294 3.87 19.43 -13.87
C ARG A 294 3.32 18.98 -15.24
N PRO A 295 3.52 19.71 -16.35
CA PRO A 295 3.05 19.29 -17.67
C PRO A 295 3.72 18.01 -18.21
N PHE A 296 4.88 17.63 -17.67
CA PHE A 296 5.65 16.45 -18.10
C PHE A 296 5.31 15.19 -17.31
N LEU A 297 4.46 15.30 -16.28
CA LEU A 297 3.96 14.15 -15.53
C LEU A 297 2.95 13.38 -16.37
N LEU A 298 2.89 12.06 -16.14
CA LEU A 298 1.88 11.20 -16.74
C LEU A 298 0.48 11.60 -16.23
N PRO A 299 -0.53 11.63 -17.10
CA PRO A 299 -1.90 11.92 -16.69
C PRO A 299 -2.41 10.82 -15.77
N LEU A 300 -3.20 11.21 -14.77
CA LEU A 300 -3.83 10.25 -13.88
C LEU A 300 -5.00 9.54 -14.57
N PRO A 301 -5.16 8.21 -14.37
CA PRO A 301 -6.36 7.51 -14.80
C PRO A 301 -7.63 8.12 -14.19
N VAL A 302 -8.73 8.09 -14.94
CA VAL A 302 -10.04 8.61 -14.50
C VAL A 302 -10.56 7.85 -13.27
N THR A 303 -10.24 6.56 -13.18
CA THR A 303 -10.63 5.69 -12.08
C THR A 303 -9.44 5.43 -11.17
N ARG A 304 -9.67 5.42 -9.84
CA ARG A 304 -8.66 4.97 -8.88
C ARG A 304 -8.40 3.48 -9.03
N PHE A 305 -7.20 3.04 -8.65
CA PHE A 305 -6.90 1.63 -8.60
C PHE A 305 -7.80 0.92 -7.57
N GLU A 306 -8.44 -0.17 -7.98
CA GLU A 306 -9.35 -0.88 -7.10
C GLU A 306 -8.64 -1.94 -6.28
N TYR A 307 -8.55 -1.69 -4.98
CA TYR A 307 -8.02 -2.63 -4.00
C TYR A 307 -9.03 -3.74 -3.72
N TYR A 308 -8.52 -4.97 -3.66
CA TYR A 308 -9.30 -6.14 -3.28
C TYR A 308 -8.54 -6.98 -2.26
N ARG A 309 -9.28 -7.60 -1.35
CA ARG A 309 -8.78 -8.62 -0.44
C ARG A 309 -8.93 -9.98 -1.11
N SER A 310 -7.84 -10.73 -1.22
CA SER A 310 -7.88 -12.12 -1.69
C SER A 310 -7.99 -13.07 -0.49
N CYS A 311 -8.91 -14.03 -0.55
CA CYS A 311 -9.03 -15.09 0.45
C CYS A 311 -9.45 -16.41 -0.18
N GLU A 312 -9.04 -17.52 0.41
CA GLU A 312 -9.50 -18.85 0.02
C GLU A 312 -10.75 -19.23 0.81
N ARG A 313 -11.74 -19.81 0.14
CA ARG A 313 -12.97 -20.32 0.76
C ARG A 313 -13.32 -21.68 0.22
N THR A 314 -13.79 -22.56 1.11
CA THR A 314 -14.34 -23.86 0.72
C THR A 314 -15.79 -23.67 0.31
N VAL A 315 -16.18 -24.22 -0.84
CA VAL A 315 -17.58 -24.25 -1.25
C VAL A 315 -18.30 -25.34 -0.48
N HIS A 316 -19.32 -24.95 0.30
CA HIS A 316 -20.13 -25.89 1.07
C HIS A 316 -21.02 -26.75 0.16
N PHE A 317 -21.55 -27.85 0.70
CA PHE A 317 -22.46 -28.75 -0.03
C PHE A 317 -23.75 -28.09 -0.50
N ASP A 318 -24.16 -26.98 0.12
CA ASP A 318 -25.29 -26.17 -0.33
C ASP A 318 -24.94 -25.26 -1.53
N GLY A 319 -23.69 -25.31 -2.01
CA GLY A 319 -23.18 -24.54 -3.15
C GLY A 319 -22.74 -23.12 -2.80
N TYR A 320 -22.69 -22.75 -1.52
CA TYR A 320 -22.33 -21.40 -1.10
C TYR A 320 -20.92 -21.31 -0.50
N ILE A 321 -20.33 -20.13 -0.64
CA ILE A 321 -19.17 -19.67 0.14
C ILE A 321 -19.61 -18.58 1.11
N GLU A 322 -18.99 -18.54 2.29
CA GLU A 322 -19.22 -17.48 3.27
C GLU A 322 -18.10 -16.43 3.22
N VAL A 323 -18.51 -15.16 3.03
CA VAL A 323 -17.62 -14.00 3.08
C VAL A 323 -18.30 -12.88 3.87
N ASP A 324 -17.63 -12.40 4.92
CA ASP A 324 -18.12 -11.34 5.82
C ASP A 324 -19.55 -11.60 6.35
N SER A 325 -19.84 -12.86 6.71
CA SER A 325 -21.15 -13.34 7.16
C SER A 325 -22.28 -13.21 6.13
N ALA A 326 -21.95 -13.18 4.84
CA ALA A 326 -22.90 -13.31 3.73
C ALA A 326 -22.54 -14.50 2.85
N TYR A 327 -23.54 -15.07 2.17
CA TYR A 327 -23.39 -16.30 1.40
C TYR A 327 -23.48 -16.02 -0.10
N TYR A 328 -22.52 -16.52 -0.86
CA TYR A 328 -22.45 -16.35 -2.32
C TYR A 328 -22.38 -17.71 -3.00
N MET A 329 -23.25 -17.94 -3.98
CA MET A 329 -23.32 -19.21 -4.70
C MET A 329 -22.12 -19.35 -5.64
N ALA A 330 -21.36 -20.42 -5.47
CA ALA A 330 -20.33 -20.84 -6.42
C ALA A 330 -20.92 -21.84 -7.41
N PRO A 331 -20.34 -21.99 -8.62
CA PRO A 331 -20.82 -22.99 -9.56
C PRO A 331 -20.69 -24.41 -9.00
N PRO A 332 -21.62 -25.32 -9.34
CA PRO A 332 -21.69 -26.65 -8.73
C PRO A 332 -20.42 -27.50 -8.87
N ILE A 333 -19.61 -27.26 -9.92
CA ILE A 333 -18.33 -27.94 -10.15
C ILE A 333 -17.34 -27.76 -8.99
N TYR A 334 -17.47 -26.69 -8.21
CA TYR A 334 -16.56 -26.37 -7.11
C TYR A 334 -17.03 -26.89 -5.74
N ILE A 335 -18.17 -27.58 -5.64
CA ILE A 335 -18.68 -28.10 -4.36
C ILE A 335 -17.62 -28.98 -3.69
N GLY A 336 -17.32 -28.70 -2.41
CA GLY A 336 -16.30 -29.41 -1.64
C GLY A 336 -14.85 -29.01 -1.95
N THR A 337 -14.63 -28.11 -2.91
CA THR A 337 -13.29 -27.62 -3.26
C THR A 337 -13.03 -26.22 -2.69
N LYS A 338 -11.74 -25.84 -2.63
CA LYS A 338 -11.34 -24.48 -2.26
C LYS A 338 -11.31 -23.60 -3.51
N VAL A 339 -11.90 -22.43 -3.42
CA VAL A 339 -11.88 -21.39 -4.47
C VAL A 339 -11.19 -20.14 -3.95
N ILE A 340 -10.59 -19.37 -4.86
CA ILE A 340 -10.01 -18.07 -4.54
C ILE A 340 -11.10 -17.02 -4.68
N VAL A 341 -11.22 -16.14 -3.69
CA VAL A 341 -12.25 -15.09 -3.66
C VAL A 341 -11.56 -13.74 -3.57
N HIS A 342 -11.83 -12.89 -4.55
CA HIS A 342 -11.44 -11.49 -4.51
C HIS A 342 -12.62 -10.65 -4.02
N VAL A 343 -12.43 -9.94 -2.93
CA VAL A 343 -13.42 -9.06 -2.32
C VAL A 343 -12.97 -7.62 -2.54
N GLY A 344 -13.63 -6.94 -3.49
CA GLY A 344 -13.45 -5.51 -3.75
C GLY A 344 -14.31 -4.66 -2.83
N ARG A 345 -14.46 -3.37 -3.17
CA ARG A 345 -15.28 -2.44 -2.37
C ARG A 345 -16.77 -2.74 -2.50
N LEU A 346 -17.23 -3.03 -3.71
CA LEU A 346 -18.66 -3.21 -4.04
C LEU A 346 -18.96 -4.55 -4.69
N TRP A 347 -17.93 -5.35 -4.98
CA TRP A 347 -18.06 -6.61 -5.67
C TRP A 347 -17.28 -7.72 -5.00
N LEU A 348 -17.67 -8.94 -5.32
CA LEU A 348 -16.99 -10.17 -4.96
C LEU A 348 -16.84 -11.02 -6.22
N ARG A 349 -15.63 -11.50 -6.49
CA ARG A 349 -15.34 -12.42 -7.59
C ARG A 349 -14.87 -13.75 -7.04
N ILE A 350 -15.41 -14.83 -7.58
CA ILE A 350 -14.97 -16.20 -7.32
C ILE A 350 -14.10 -16.61 -8.50
N LEU A 351 -12.88 -17.04 -8.22
CA LEU A 351 -11.88 -17.44 -9.17
C LEU A 351 -11.57 -18.92 -9.03
N ASP A 352 -11.32 -19.54 -10.18
CA ASP A 352 -10.84 -20.90 -10.24
C ASP A 352 -9.43 -20.99 -9.62
N PRO A 353 -9.17 -21.96 -8.74
CA PRO A 353 -7.90 -22.04 -8.01
C PRO A 353 -6.70 -22.39 -8.91
N THR A 354 -6.93 -22.99 -10.09
CA THR A 354 -5.87 -23.47 -10.99
C THR A 354 -5.62 -22.47 -12.11
N THR A 355 -6.68 -22.04 -12.79
CA THR A 355 -6.59 -21.14 -13.95
C THR A 355 -6.58 -19.66 -13.58
N HIS A 356 -6.92 -19.33 -12.32
CA HIS A 356 -7.11 -17.95 -11.85
C HIS A 356 -8.10 -17.14 -12.68
N GLN A 357 -8.97 -17.79 -13.45
CA GLN A 357 -10.01 -17.12 -14.21
C GLN A 357 -11.19 -16.77 -13.31
N CYS A 358 -11.82 -15.62 -13.58
CA CYS A 358 -13.02 -15.20 -12.87
C CYS A 358 -14.21 -16.04 -13.34
N VAL A 359 -14.75 -16.85 -12.44
CA VAL A 359 -15.86 -17.76 -12.71
C VAL A 359 -17.20 -17.08 -12.45
N ARG A 360 -17.30 -16.34 -11.34
CA ARG A 360 -18.51 -15.62 -10.94
C ARG A 360 -18.19 -14.26 -10.36
N THR A 361 -19.09 -13.31 -10.59
CA THR A 361 -19.05 -11.96 -9.99
C THR A 361 -20.38 -11.67 -9.31
N PHE A 362 -20.32 -11.13 -8.11
CA PHE A 362 -21.46 -10.70 -7.31
C PHE A 362 -21.28 -9.26 -6.85
N ALA A 363 -22.38 -8.54 -6.67
CA ALA A 363 -22.38 -7.35 -5.83
C ALA A 363 -22.29 -7.78 -4.36
N LEU A 364 -21.51 -7.03 -3.56
CA LEU A 364 -21.34 -7.33 -2.14
C LEU A 364 -22.70 -7.24 -1.42
N ALA A 365 -22.95 -8.19 -0.53
CA ALA A 365 -24.14 -8.19 0.31
C ALA A 365 -24.08 -7.02 1.31
N VAL A 366 -25.25 -6.39 1.53
CA VAL A 366 -25.36 -5.24 2.45
C VAL A 366 -25.67 -5.72 3.87
N ARG A 367 -26.35 -6.86 4.00
CA ARG A 367 -26.80 -7.41 5.29
C ARG A 367 -26.14 -8.76 5.57
N LYS A 368 -25.79 -8.99 6.82
CA LYS A 368 -25.36 -10.32 7.30
C LYS A 368 -26.48 -11.34 7.09
N GLY A 369 -26.13 -12.56 6.73
CA GLY A 369 -27.03 -13.66 6.39
C GLY A 369 -27.65 -13.58 4.98
N GLN A 370 -27.43 -12.50 4.23
CA GLN A 370 -27.96 -12.37 2.87
C GLN A 370 -27.31 -13.42 1.96
N ARG A 371 -28.14 -14.12 1.17
CA ARG A 371 -27.69 -15.08 0.17
C ARG A 371 -27.77 -14.47 -1.23
N ARG A 372 -26.67 -14.49 -1.97
CA ARG A 372 -26.60 -14.14 -3.39
C ARG A 372 -26.49 -15.43 -4.19
N ALA A 373 -27.56 -15.74 -4.92
CA ALA A 373 -27.66 -16.94 -5.75
C ALA A 373 -27.83 -16.56 -7.22
N VAL A 374 -27.30 -17.40 -8.11
CA VAL A 374 -27.57 -17.33 -9.55
C VAL A 374 -28.51 -18.49 -9.88
N ASP A 375 -29.64 -18.20 -10.51
CA ASP A 375 -30.66 -19.22 -10.78
C ASP A 375 -30.14 -20.41 -11.60
N ALA A 376 -29.18 -20.17 -12.50
CA ALA A 376 -28.54 -21.21 -13.32
C ALA A 376 -27.71 -22.22 -12.51
N ASP A 377 -27.18 -21.81 -11.36
CA ASP A 377 -26.29 -22.63 -10.52
C ASP A 377 -27.04 -23.32 -9.37
N ARG A 378 -28.38 -23.15 -9.28
CA ARG A 378 -29.19 -23.80 -8.25
C ARG A 378 -29.26 -25.32 -8.48
N PRO A 379 -29.25 -26.13 -7.40
CA PRO A 379 -29.44 -27.56 -7.51
C PRO A 379 -30.74 -27.91 -8.25
N LYS A 380 -30.71 -28.93 -9.13
CA LYS A 380 -31.90 -29.43 -9.85
C LYS A 380 -33.04 -29.86 -8.93
N GLN A 381 -32.73 -30.19 -7.68
CA GLN A 381 -33.68 -30.60 -6.64
C GLN A 381 -34.35 -29.40 -5.93
N THR A 382 -33.97 -28.16 -6.24
CA THR A 382 -34.58 -26.97 -5.63
C THR A 382 -36.03 -26.86 -6.10
N PRO A 383 -37.03 -26.87 -5.20
CA PRO A 383 -38.42 -26.72 -5.59
C PRO A 383 -38.61 -25.35 -6.26
N PRO A 384 -39.16 -25.28 -7.48
CA PRO A 384 -39.39 -24.01 -8.13
C PRO A 384 -40.48 -23.22 -7.42
N GLN A 385 -40.33 -21.90 -7.43
CA GLN A 385 -41.34 -20.99 -6.89
C GLN A 385 -42.61 -21.04 -7.74
N VAL A 386 -43.77 -21.06 -7.07
CA VAL A 386 -45.10 -21.13 -7.71
C VAL A 386 -45.28 -19.96 -8.67
N GLU A 387 -44.81 -18.77 -8.31
CA GLU A 387 -44.89 -17.55 -9.11
C GLU A 387 -44.10 -17.67 -10.42
N LYS A 388 -42.89 -18.25 -10.38
CA LYS A 388 -42.06 -18.47 -11.57
C LYS A 388 -42.70 -19.52 -12.51
N LEU A 389 -43.27 -20.58 -11.95
CA LEU A 389 -44.00 -21.57 -12.74
C LEU A 389 -45.26 -20.96 -13.36
N ALA A 390 -46.02 -20.17 -12.61
CA ALA A 390 -47.21 -19.49 -13.09
C ALA A 390 -46.87 -18.50 -14.22
N ALA A 391 -45.79 -17.73 -14.09
CA ALA A 391 -45.31 -16.84 -15.15
C ALA A 391 -44.91 -17.62 -16.43
N ARG A 392 -44.29 -18.79 -16.27
CA ARG A 392 -43.93 -19.65 -17.41
C ARG A 392 -45.17 -20.20 -18.13
N VAL A 393 -46.19 -20.62 -17.39
CA VAL A 393 -47.48 -21.05 -17.96
C VAL A 393 -48.20 -19.87 -18.62
N ALA A 394 -48.18 -18.69 -18.01
CA ALA A 394 -48.77 -17.47 -18.56
C ALA A 394 -48.15 -17.05 -19.91
N GLY A 395 -46.87 -17.36 -20.14
CA GLY A 395 -46.20 -17.09 -21.41
C GLY A 395 -46.77 -17.85 -22.62
N ALA A 396 -47.58 -18.89 -22.40
CA ALA A 396 -48.22 -19.65 -23.48
C ALA A 396 -49.46 -18.95 -24.07
N GLY A 397 -50.05 -17.97 -23.35
CA GLY A 397 -51.20 -17.21 -23.84
C GLY A 397 -52.06 -16.57 -22.72
N PRO A 398 -52.99 -15.68 -23.10
CA PRO A 398 -53.82 -14.94 -22.16
C PRO A 398 -54.77 -15.83 -21.34
N GLY A 399 -55.30 -16.91 -21.93
CA GLY A 399 -56.12 -17.90 -21.24
C GLY A 399 -55.31 -18.67 -20.19
N CYS A 400 -54.09 -19.09 -20.54
CA CYS A 400 -53.15 -19.72 -19.61
C CYS A 400 -52.77 -18.78 -18.46
N ALA A 401 -52.60 -17.49 -18.73
CA ALA A 401 -52.32 -16.48 -17.71
C ALA A 401 -53.50 -16.29 -16.74
N ALA A 402 -54.74 -16.24 -17.24
CA ALA A 402 -55.94 -16.15 -16.41
C ALA A 402 -56.10 -17.40 -15.53
N PHE A 403 -55.92 -18.58 -16.12
CA PHE A 403 -56.00 -19.85 -15.40
C PHE A 403 -54.89 -20.00 -14.35
N ALA A 404 -53.63 -19.65 -14.66
CA ALA A 404 -52.53 -19.71 -13.70
C ALA A 404 -52.76 -18.78 -12.51
N ARG A 405 -53.28 -17.56 -12.72
CA ARG A 405 -53.66 -16.65 -11.63
C ARG A 405 -54.79 -17.22 -10.77
N ALA A 406 -55.85 -17.74 -11.39
CA ALA A 406 -56.97 -18.34 -10.66
C ALA A 406 -56.53 -19.56 -9.84
N LEU A 407 -55.65 -20.40 -10.40
CA LEU A 407 -55.12 -21.59 -9.74
C LEU A 407 -54.24 -21.25 -8.52
N VAL A 408 -53.37 -20.24 -8.63
CA VAL A 408 -52.55 -19.76 -7.51
C VAL A 408 -53.43 -19.11 -6.44
N ALA A 409 -54.42 -18.31 -6.83
CA ALA A 409 -55.33 -17.64 -5.88
C ALA A 409 -56.19 -18.64 -5.08
N GLN A 410 -56.65 -19.73 -5.71
CA GLN A 410 -57.51 -20.71 -5.05
C GLN A 410 -56.75 -21.75 -4.23
N ARG A 411 -55.55 -22.18 -4.68
CA ARG A 411 -54.84 -23.34 -4.11
C ARG A 411 -53.50 -23.02 -3.43
N GLY A 412 -52.99 -21.79 -3.57
CA GLY A 412 -51.71 -21.39 -2.98
C GLY A 412 -50.57 -22.35 -3.36
N ALA A 413 -49.89 -22.92 -2.35
CA ALA A 413 -48.75 -23.82 -2.54
C ALA A 413 -49.09 -25.13 -3.28
N GLU A 414 -50.32 -25.62 -3.18
CA GLU A 414 -50.76 -26.86 -3.85
C GLU A 414 -50.88 -26.69 -5.38
N ALA A 415 -50.93 -25.43 -5.86
CA ALA A 415 -50.93 -25.11 -7.29
C ALA A 415 -49.66 -25.61 -8.01
N LEU A 416 -48.56 -25.83 -7.29
CA LEU A 416 -47.26 -26.24 -7.85
C LEU A 416 -47.36 -27.51 -8.72
N ARG A 417 -48.06 -28.54 -8.25
CA ARG A 417 -48.26 -29.79 -9.01
C ARG A 417 -49.12 -29.58 -10.24
N ALA A 418 -50.17 -28.76 -10.13
CA ALA A 418 -51.06 -28.45 -11.24
C ALA A 418 -50.36 -27.61 -12.32
N LEU A 419 -49.50 -26.66 -11.94
CA LEU A 419 -48.67 -25.88 -12.86
C LEU A 419 -47.63 -26.74 -13.59
N PHE A 420 -47.02 -27.71 -12.93
CA PHE A 420 -46.18 -28.69 -13.62
C PHE A 420 -46.96 -29.52 -14.63
N GLY A 421 -48.17 -29.95 -14.28
CA GLY A 421 -49.06 -30.63 -15.21
C GLY A 421 -49.44 -29.77 -16.42
N MET A 422 -49.67 -28.46 -16.22
CA MET A 422 -49.89 -27.51 -17.31
C MET A 422 -48.68 -27.40 -18.25
N LEU A 423 -47.46 -27.33 -17.71
CA LEU A 423 -46.23 -27.32 -18.52
C LEU A 423 -46.04 -28.63 -19.29
N ASP A 424 -46.47 -29.77 -18.74
CA ASP A 424 -46.46 -31.05 -19.46
C ASP A 424 -47.51 -31.07 -20.59
N LEU A 425 -48.71 -30.51 -20.37
CA LEU A 425 -49.72 -30.36 -21.43
C LEU A 425 -49.22 -29.48 -22.57
N LEU A 426 -48.53 -28.38 -22.27
CA LEU A 426 -47.90 -27.49 -23.26
C LEU A 426 -46.79 -28.16 -24.07
N ARG A 427 -46.23 -29.30 -23.62
CA ARG A 427 -45.29 -30.11 -24.40
C ARG A 427 -45.99 -31.10 -25.34
N ARG A 428 -47.21 -31.50 -25.01
CA ARG A 428 -47.97 -32.56 -25.71
C ARG A 428 -49.00 -32.03 -26.70
N TYR A 429 -49.51 -30.83 -26.44
CA TYR A 429 -50.56 -30.19 -27.24
C TYR A 429 -50.07 -28.83 -27.73
N ASP A 430 -50.65 -28.38 -28.85
CA ASP A 430 -50.41 -27.04 -29.37
C ASP A 430 -50.78 -25.94 -28.35
N ALA A 431 -49.94 -24.92 -28.26
CA ALA A 431 -50.08 -23.85 -27.26
C ALA A 431 -51.42 -23.11 -27.39
N ALA A 432 -51.91 -22.90 -28.61
CA ALA A 432 -53.20 -22.23 -28.82
C ALA A 432 -54.38 -23.10 -28.38
N ALA A 433 -54.28 -24.43 -28.51
CA ALA A 433 -55.29 -25.34 -28.00
C ALA A 433 -55.34 -25.35 -26.46
N VAL A 434 -54.16 -25.37 -25.81
CA VAL A 434 -54.05 -25.27 -24.35
C VAL A 434 -54.57 -23.92 -23.87
N ASP A 435 -54.30 -22.83 -24.58
CA ASP A 435 -54.78 -21.49 -24.23
C ASP A 435 -56.30 -21.38 -24.29
N ARG A 436 -56.94 -21.92 -25.34
CA ARG A 436 -58.41 -22.00 -25.44
C ARG A 436 -59.03 -22.80 -24.29
N ALA A 437 -58.44 -23.95 -23.97
CA ALA A 437 -58.89 -24.78 -22.85
C ALA A 437 -58.78 -24.04 -21.50
N CYS A 438 -57.68 -23.31 -21.30
CA CYS A 438 -57.46 -22.49 -20.11
C CYS A 438 -58.41 -21.29 -20.04
N SER A 439 -58.67 -20.63 -21.18
CA SER A 439 -59.61 -19.52 -21.27
C SER A 439 -61.02 -19.96 -20.89
N PHE A 440 -61.46 -21.12 -21.39
CA PHE A 440 -62.77 -21.68 -21.06
C PHE A 440 -62.88 -22.11 -19.59
N ALA A 441 -61.81 -22.71 -19.05
CA ALA A 441 -61.73 -23.05 -17.63
C ALA A 441 -61.80 -21.81 -16.74
N ALA A 442 -61.07 -20.75 -17.11
CA ALA A 442 -61.03 -19.49 -16.38
C ALA A 442 -62.36 -18.73 -16.44
N SER A 443 -63.02 -18.65 -17.61
CA SER A 443 -64.34 -18.02 -17.74
C SER A 443 -65.43 -18.75 -16.96
N SER A 444 -65.27 -20.05 -16.75
CA SER A 444 -66.18 -20.89 -15.98
C SER A 444 -65.84 -20.93 -14.47
N GLY A 445 -64.79 -20.23 -14.03
CA GLY A 445 -64.33 -20.23 -12.64
C GLY A 445 -63.67 -21.53 -12.17
N ILE A 446 -63.37 -22.46 -13.09
CA ILE A 446 -62.85 -23.80 -12.78
C ILE A 446 -61.31 -23.77 -12.78
N ALA A 447 -60.69 -23.79 -11.59
CA ALA A 447 -59.25 -23.92 -11.46
C ALA A 447 -58.83 -25.39 -11.26
N SER A 448 -59.08 -26.25 -12.25
CA SER A 448 -58.78 -27.69 -12.19
C SER A 448 -58.04 -28.19 -13.44
N LEU A 449 -56.84 -28.74 -13.24
CA LEU A 449 -56.07 -29.37 -14.31
C LEU A 449 -56.82 -30.55 -14.96
N ARG A 450 -57.64 -31.28 -14.19
CA ARG A 450 -58.41 -32.40 -14.71
C ARG A 450 -59.37 -31.96 -15.82
N PHE A 451 -60.01 -30.81 -15.62
CA PHE A 451 -60.91 -30.22 -16.61
C PHE A 451 -60.17 -29.83 -17.89
N VAL A 452 -59.03 -29.12 -17.76
CA VAL A 452 -58.21 -28.74 -18.92
C VAL A 452 -57.75 -29.99 -19.69
N ARG A 453 -57.35 -31.06 -18.99
CA ARG A 453 -56.95 -32.32 -19.62
C ARG A 453 -58.10 -33.01 -20.36
N THR A 454 -59.31 -33.05 -19.77
CA THR A 454 -60.50 -33.61 -20.41
C THR A 454 -60.92 -32.79 -21.62
N TYR A 455 -60.91 -31.46 -21.52
CA TYR A 455 -61.23 -30.56 -22.62
C TYR A 455 -60.28 -30.77 -23.81
N LEU A 456 -58.97 -30.83 -23.55
CA LEU A 456 -57.97 -31.12 -24.59
C LEU A 456 -58.15 -32.51 -25.20
N GLY A 457 -58.53 -33.52 -24.42
CA GLY A 457 -58.80 -34.86 -24.94
C GLY A 457 -59.98 -34.94 -25.92
N HIS A 458 -60.97 -34.05 -25.79
CA HIS A 458 -62.13 -34.00 -26.70
C HIS A 458 -61.95 -33.02 -27.87
N HIS A 459 -61.13 -31.98 -27.71
CA HIS A 459 -61.09 -30.84 -28.64
C HIS A 459 -59.71 -30.55 -29.24
N ALA A 460 -58.68 -31.34 -28.93
CA ALA A 460 -57.34 -31.15 -29.48
C ALA A 460 -56.71 -32.48 -29.90
N THR A 461 -56.03 -32.47 -31.03
CA THR A 461 -55.19 -33.59 -31.46
C THR A 461 -53.83 -33.48 -30.78
N THR A 462 -53.35 -34.56 -30.17
CA THR A 462 -52.01 -34.60 -29.59
C THR A 462 -50.98 -34.37 -30.68
N THR A 463 -50.04 -33.44 -30.45
CA THR A 463 -48.89 -33.30 -31.33
C THR A 463 -48.04 -34.56 -31.16
N LYS A 464 -47.98 -35.42 -32.19
CA LYS A 464 -46.99 -36.50 -32.20
C LYS A 464 -45.63 -35.83 -32.02
N LEU A 465 -44.89 -36.20 -30.97
CA LEU A 465 -43.47 -35.89 -30.88
C LEU A 465 -42.80 -36.56 -32.09
N GLN A 466 -42.69 -35.85 -33.21
CA GLN A 466 -41.71 -36.17 -34.23
C GLN A 466 -40.34 -35.87 -33.62
N ALA A 467 -39.86 -36.80 -32.80
CA ALA A 467 -38.44 -36.90 -32.51
C ALA A 467 -37.76 -37.61 -33.68
N GLU A 468 -37.90 -37.09 -34.90
CA GLU A 468 -36.86 -37.28 -35.91
C GLU A 468 -35.75 -36.29 -35.57
N HIS A 469 -34.94 -36.65 -34.58
CA HIS A 469 -33.64 -36.02 -34.44
C HIS A 469 -32.85 -36.42 -35.69
N ARG A 470 -32.59 -35.47 -36.61
CA ARG A 470 -31.73 -35.63 -37.82
C ARG A 470 -30.34 -36.21 -37.57
N ILE A 471 -29.97 -36.48 -36.32
CA ILE A 471 -28.64 -36.92 -35.87
C ILE A 471 -28.68 -38.34 -35.28
N ILE A 472 -29.86 -38.93 -35.01
CA ILE A 472 -29.96 -40.30 -34.50
C ILE A 472 -30.43 -41.19 -35.66
N PRO A 473 -29.55 -42.01 -36.26
CA PRO A 473 -29.95 -42.96 -37.29
C PRO A 473 -30.96 -43.98 -36.74
N GLU A 474 -31.82 -44.50 -37.59
CA GLU A 474 -32.76 -45.57 -37.25
C GLU A 474 -32.05 -46.76 -36.61
N ILE A 475 -32.71 -47.43 -35.67
CA ILE A 475 -32.12 -48.52 -34.87
C ILE A 475 -31.56 -49.66 -35.74
N GLU A 476 -32.12 -49.86 -36.95
CA GLU A 476 -31.63 -50.82 -37.95
C GLU A 476 -30.21 -50.52 -38.45
N ILE A 477 -29.81 -49.24 -38.46
CA ILE A 477 -28.46 -48.80 -38.85
C ILE A 477 -27.44 -49.24 -37.78
N TYR A 478 -27.83 -49.21 -36.50
CA TYR A 478 -27.02 -49.78 -35.41
C TYR A 478 -26.97 -51.30 -35.49
N THR A 479 -28.07 -51.97 -35.87
CA THR A 479 -28.08 -53.44 -36.02
C THR A 479 -27.17 -53.91 -37.15
N LYS A 480 -27.12 -53.18 -38.27
CA LYS A 480 -26.16 -53.42 -39.37
C LYS A 480 -24.71 -53.15 -38.95
N HIS A 481 -24.43 -52.08 -38.19
CA HIS A 481 -23.08 -51.83 -37.69
C HIS A 481 -22.61 -52.90 -36.69
N PHE A 482 -23.49 -53.36 -35.81
CA PHE A 482 -23.17 -54.39 -34.82
C PHE A 482 -22.95 -55.77 -35.46
N THR A 483 -23.74 -56.13 -36.49
CA THR A 483 -23.53 -57.37 -37.26
C THR A 483 -22.27 -57.33 -38.12
N THR A 484 -21.86 -56.15 -38.61
CA THR A 484 -20.61 -55.98 -39.36
C THR A 484 -19.38 -56.11 -38.44
N LEU A 485 -19.46 -55.56 -37.22
CA LEU A 485 -18.40 -55.68 -36.21
C LEU A 485 -18.25 -57.09 -35.63
N THR A 486 -19.33 -57.88 -35.59
CA THR A 486 -19.29 -59.26 -35.06
C THR A 486 -18.96 -60.31 -36.11
N LYS A 487 -19.17 -60.04 -37.41
CA LYS A 487 -18.75 -60.94 -38.51
C LYS A 487 -17.28 -60.84 -38.89
N GLY A 488 -16.55 -59.82 -38.43
CA GLY A 488 -15.10 -59.66 -38.68
C GLY A 488 -14.17 -60.43 -37.73
N ALA A 489 -14.70 -61.24 -36.82
CA ALA A 489 -13.92 -61.98 -35.82
C ALA A 489 -13.87 -63.51 -36.05
N SER A 490 -14.34 -64.00 -37.20
CA SER A 490 -14.21 -65.42 -37.56
C SER A 490 -13.99 -65.58 -39.07
N SER A 491 -12.77 -65.28 -39.51
CA SER A 491 -12.11 -65.86 -40.70
C SER A 491 -10.62 -65.55 -40.61
#